data_AF-A0AAE3TE65-F1
#
_entry.id   AF-A0AAE3TE65-F1
#
_cell.length_a   1.000
_cell.length_b   1.000
_cell.length_c   1.000
_cell.angle_alpha   90.00
_cell.angle_beta   90.00
_cell.angle_gamma   90.00
#
_symmetry.space_group_name_H-M   'P 1'
#
loop_
_entity.id
_entity.type
_entity.pdbx_description
1 polymer ?
#
loop_
_entity_poly.entity_id
_entity_poly.type
_entity_poly.pdbx_seq_one_letter_code
_entity_poly.pdbx_strand_id
1 'polypeptide(L)'
;MFYSSLVTLHIIFAGIWLSNFLVDLFLRKYLTSSNRILDIYLKIINLLSSFSAVGILTTGILLVLNSGYGFFRMTDNHWLATKQILMVVLLVVIGAFVIPTAKKLRSSLSNSDSILNSEESKIYLKKLLFYNNIINTIVILNFLFAITHRYFG
;
A
#
# COMPACT_ATOMS: atom_id res chain seq x y z
N MET A 1 -25.99 -3.77 13.03
CA MET A 1 -24.76 -4.31 13.66
C MET A 1 -23.67 -4.63 12.64
N PHE A 2 -23.96 -5.41 11.58
CA PHE A 2 -22.97 -5.83 10.56
C PHE A 2 -22.21 -4.68 9.88
N TYR A 3 -22.92 -3.63 9.46
CA TYR A 3 -22.30 -2.47 8.80
C TYR A 3 -21.26 -1.75 9.67
N SER A 4 -21.58 -1.51 10.96
CA SER A 4 -20.65 -0.83 11.87
C SER A 4 -19.38 -1.64 12.08
N SER A 5 -19.48 -2.97 12.20
CA SER A 5 -18.32 -3.85 12.31
C SER A 5 -17.44 -3.81 11.06
N LEU A 6 -18.06 -3.79 9.86
CA LEU A 6 -17.32 -3.62 8.61
C LEU A 6 -16.58 -2.28 8.52
N VAL A 7 -17.22 -1.18 8.95
CA VAL A 7 -16.58 0.14 9.00
C VAL A 7 -15.39 0.12 9.96
N THR A 8 -15.54 -0.43 11.16
CA THR A 8 -14.45 -0.54 12.13
C THR A 8 -13.28 -1.34 11.56
N LEU A 9 -13.54 -2.51 10.97
CA LEU A 9 -12.50 -3.32 10.33
C LEU A 9 -11.81 -2.58 9.19
N HIS A 10 -12.57 -1.89 8.33
CA HIS A 10 -12.02 -1.10 7.23
C HIS A 10 -11.07 -0.02 7.74
N ILE A 11 -11.44 0.70 8.81
CA ILE A 11 -10.61 1.71 9.45
C ILE A 11 -9.34 1.09 10.03
N ILE A 12 -9.44 -0.07 10.69
CA ILE A 12 -8.27 -0.77 11.24
C ILE A 12 -7.30 -1.14 10.11
N PHE A 13 -7.78 -1.78 9.03
CA PHE A 13 -6.91 -2.14 7.92
C PHE A 13 -6.29 -0.92 7.24
N ALA A 14 -7.06 0.16 7.07
CA ALA A 14 -6.53 1.44 6.60
C ALA A 14 -5.41 1.93 7.53
N GLY A 15 -5.61 1.90 8.85
CA GLY A 15 -4.61 2.30 9.84
C GLY A 15 -3.34 1.46 9.78
N ILE A 16 -3.46 0.14 9.60
CA ILE A 16 -2.31 -0.74 9.37
C ILE A 16 -1.59 -0.34 8.08
N TRP A 17 -2.31 0.00 7.00
CA TRP A 17 -1.65 0.48 5.79
C TRP A 17 -0.90 1.80 6.01
N LEU A 18 -1.50 2.73 6.74
CA LEU A 18 -0.86 3.99 7.07
C LEU A 18 0.40 3.79 7.92
N SER A 19 0.41 2.78 8.81
CA SER A 19 1.62 2.43 9.57
C SER A 19 2.79 2.02 8.67
N ASN A 20 2.52 1.47 7.48
CA ASN A 20 3.55 1.11 6.50
C ASN A 20 4.33 2.34 6.01
N PHE A 21 3.65 3.49 5.86
CA PHE A 21 4.31 4.76 5.55
C PHE A 21 5.26 5.18 6.67
N LEU A 22 4.85 5.05 7.94
CA LEU A 22 5.70 5.37 9.08
C LEU A 22 6.92 4.44 9.15
N VAL A 23 6.71 3.13 9.02
CA VAL A 23 7.79 2.14 8.99
C VAL A 23 8.78 2.43 7.88
N ASP A 24 8.30 2.78 6.68
CA ASP A 24 9.14 3.15 5.56
C ASP A 24 10.00 4.37 5.87
N LEU A 25 9.43 5.44 6.44
CA LEU A 25 10.18 6.63 6.84
C LEU A 25 11.32 6.30 7.82
N PHE A 26 11.08 5.42 8.80
CA PHE A 26 12.08 5.06 9.80
C PHE A 26 13.17 4.11 9.27
N LEU A 27 12.79 3.08 8.50
CA LEU A 27 13.71 2.02 8.07
C LEU A 27 14.48 2.36 6.79
N ARG A 28 13.94 3.24 5.92
CA ARG A 28 14.53 3.55 4.60
C ARG A 28 15.99 4.01 4.68
N LYS A 29 16.34 4.77 5.71
CA LYS A 29 17.71 5.28 5.92
C LYS A 29 18.75 4.19 6.22
N TYR A 30 18.34 2.98 6.60
CA TYR A 30 19.23 1.88 6.99
C TYR A 30 19.31 0.75 5.95
N LEU A 31 18.63 0.88 4.81
CA LEU A 31 18.50 -0.21 3.83
C LEU A 31 19.81 -0.57 3.14
N THR A 32 20.76 0.36 3.06
CA THR A 32 22.10 0.12 2.49
C THR A 32 23.11 -0.38 3.52
N SER A 33 22.78 -0.35 4.81
CA SER A 33 23.71 -0.65 5.90
C SER A 33 23.86 -2.16 6.14
N SER A 34 22.84 -2.97 5.84
CA SER A 34 22.88 -4.42 6.07
C SER A 34 21.84 -5.16 5.23
N ASN A 35 22.25 -6.28 4.63
CA ASN A 35 21.33 -7.20 3.94
C ASN A 35 20.22 -7.71 4.87
N ARG A 36 20.52 -7.91 6.16
CA ARG A 36 19.54 -8.36 7.15
C ARG A 36 18.44 -7.32 7.35
N ILE A 37 18.81 -6.03 7.39
CA ILE A 37 17.84 -4.93 7.52
C ILE A 37 16.98 -4.84 6.26
N LEU A 38 17.57 -4.99 5.07
CA LEU A 38 16.80 -5.02 3.83
C LEU A 38 15.82 -6.19 3.79
N ASP A 39 16.24 -7.40 4.15
CA ASP A 39 15.36 -8.57 4.19
C ASP A 39 14.21 -8.38 5.18
N ILE A 40 14.49 -7.87 6.38
CA ILE A 40 13.47 -7.51 7.38
C ILE A 40 12.51 -6.47 6.81
N TYR A 41 13.03 -5.41 6.18
CA TYR A 41 12.22 -4.38 5.55
C TYR A 41 11.31 -4.96 4.46
N LEU A 42 11.84 -5.76 3.53
CA LEU A 42 11.07 -6.38 2.46
C LEU A 42 10.00 -7.34 3.00
N LYS A 43 10.27 -8.03 4.11
CA LYS A 43 9.29 -8.90 4.78
C LYS A 43 8.18 -8.08 5.45
N ILE A 44 8.53 -7.03 6.20
CA ILE A 44 7.57 -6.16 6.88
C ILE A 44 6.68 -5.43 5.88
N ILE A 45 7.26 -4.77 4.87
CA ILE A 45 6.50 -4.07 3.83
C ILE A 45 5.55 -5.05 3.12
N ASN A 46 6.03 -6.25 2.75
CA ASN A 46 5.19 -7.23 2.08
C ASN A 46 4.03 -7.71 2.96
N LEU A 47 4.29 -8.00 4.24
CA LEU A 47 3.27 -8.45 5.19
C LEU A 47 2.22 -7.37 5.44
N LEU A 48 2.65 -6.17 5.83
CA LEU A 48 1.75 -5.05 6.15
C LEU A 48 0.96 -4.63 4.91
N SER A 49 1.63 -4.48 3.76
CA SER A 49 0.95 -4.04 2.53
C SER A 49 -0.05 -5.07 2.03
N SER A 50 0.31 -6.35 2.00
CA SER A 50 -0.59 -7.39 1.49
C SER A 50 -1.80 -7.59 2.41
N PHE A 51 -1.56 -7.66 3.73
CA PHE A 51 -2.63 -7.84 4.71
C PHE A 51 -3.60 -6.66 4.69
N SER A 52 -3.08 -5.43 4.68
CA SER A 52 -3.91 -4.22 4.63
C SER A 52 -4.63 -4.07 3.30
N ALA A 53 -3.98 -4.32 2.17
CA ALA A 53 -4.59 -4.22 0.86
C ALA A 53 -5.77 -5.19 0.70
N VAL A 54 -5.60 -6.46 1.12
CA VAL A 54 -6.68 -7.46 1.10
C VAL A 54 -7.80 -7.05 2.06
N GLY A 55 -7.46 -6.61 3.27
CA GLY A 55 -8.44 -6.15 4.26
C GLY A 55 -9.29 -4.97 3.75
N ILE A 56 -8.66 -3.94 3.20
CA ILE A 56 -9.34 -2.74 2.67
C ILE A 56 -10.15 -3.07 1.42
N LEU A 57 -9.63 -3.91 0.53
CA LEU A 57 -10.34 -4.31 -0.68
C LEU A 57 -11.62 -5.07 -0.32
N THR A 58 -11.49 -6.11 0.52
CA THR A 58 -12.63 -6.95 0.91
C THR A 58 -13.67 -6.16 1.70
N THR A 59 -13.26 -5.45 2.74
CA THR A 59 -14.18 -4.62 3.54
C THR A 59 -14.76 -3.46 2.73
N GLY A 60 -13.99 -2.85 1.83
CA GLY A 60 -14.46 -1.77 0.95
C GLY A 60 -15.55 -2.23 -0.02
N ILE A 61 -15.37 -3.38 -0.66
CA ILE A 61 -16.39 -4.00 -1.53
C ILE A 61 -17.67 -4.30 -0.71
N LEU A 62 -17.53 -4.93 0.45
CA LEU A 62 -18.67 -5.25 1.31
C LEU A 62 -19.42 -3.99 1.78
N LEU A 63 -18.70 -2.92 2.14
CA LEU A 63 -19.32 -1.66 2.54
C LEU A 63 -20.13 -1.04 1.41
N VAL A 64 -19.63 -1.05 0.17
CA VAL A 64 -20.36 -0.52 -0.99
C VAL A 64 -21.65 -1.32 -1.23
N LEU A 65 -21.58 -2.65 -1.14
CA LEU A 65 -22.74 -3.52 -1.30
C LEU A 65 -23.81 -3.33 -0.21
N ASN A 66 -23.41 -2.86 0.97
CA ASN A 66 -24.30 -2.69 2.13
C ASN A 66 -24.72 -1.24 2.42
N SER A 67 -24.24 -0.25 1.65
CA SER A 67 -24.47 1.18 1.92
C SER A 67 -25.35 1.89 0.89
N GLY A 68 -25.65 1.26 -0.25
CA GLY A 68 -26.42 1.88 -1.33
C GLY A 68 -25.64 2.91 -2.17
N TYR A 69 -24.38 3.22 -1.84
CA TYR A 69 -23.56 4.19 -2.57
C TYR A 69 -23.13 3.71 -3.97
N GLY A 70 -23.08 2.40 -4.21
CA GLY A 70 -22.69 1.81 -5.49
C GLY A 70 -21.20 1.97 -5.84
N PHE A 71 -20.77 1.31 -6.91
CA PHE A 71 -19.41 1.40 -7.43
C PHE A 71 -19.30 2.47 -8.51
N PHE A 72 -18.24 3.27 -8.44
CA PHE A 72 -17.85 4.29 -9.41
C PHE A 72 -18.95 5.30 -9.77
N ARG A 73 -19.89 5.55 -8.86
CA ARG A 73 -20.97 6.53 -9.07
C ARG A 73 -20.44 7.95 -8.91
N MET A 74 -20.05 8.55 -10.03
CA MET A 74 -19.60 9.93 -10.02
C MET A 74 -20.73 10.87 -9.64
N THR A 75 -21.88 10.84 -10.32
CA THR A 75 -22.98 11.84 -10.17
C THR A 75 -23.33 12.24 -8.73
N ASP A 76 -23.41 11.27 -7.82
CA ASP A 76 -23.94 11.49 -6.46
C ASP A 76 -22.87 11.23 -5.38
N ASN A 77 -21.79 10.51 -5.72
CA ASN A 77 -20.79 10.03 -4.75
C ASN A 77 -19.36 10.16 -5.29
N HIS A 78 -19.03 11.30 -5.90
CA HIS A 78 -17.72 11.60 -6.51
C HIS A 78 -16.53 11.27 -5.59
N TRP A 79 -16.63 11.54 -4.28
CA TRP A 79 -15.57 11.27 -3.31
C TRP A 79 -15.27 9.77 -3.20
N LEU A 80 -16.30 8.93 -3.10
CA LEU A 80 -16.18 7.48 -2.98
C LEU A 80 -15.70 6.87 -4.29
N ALA A 81 -16.26 7.33 -5.42
CA ALA A 81 -15.84 6.91 -6.75
C ALA A 81 -14.35 7.21 -6.98
N THR A 82 -13.88 8.39 -6.57
CA THR A 82 -12.45 8.76 -6.63
C THR A 82 -11.60 7.82 -5.78
N LYS A 83 -12.01 7.51 -4.54
CA LYS A 83 -11.30 6.56 -3.67
C LYS A 83 -11.23 5.15 -4.27
N GLN A 84 -12.30 4.69 -4.92
CA GLN A 84 -12.34 3.40 -5.60
C GLN A 84 -11.39 3.38 -6.80
N ILE A 85 -11.34 4.44 -7.61
CA ILE A 85 -10.39 4.57 -8.73
C ILE A 85 -8.94 4.54 -8.21
N LEU A 86 -8.64 5.31 -7.17
CA LEU A 86 -7.32 5.30 -6.54
C LEU A 86 -6.93 3.91 -6.05
N MET A 87 -7.88 3.15 -5.49
CA MET A 87 -7.66 1.76 -5.09
C MET A 87 -7.32 0.86 -6.28
N VAL A 88 -8.02 0.98 -7.40
CA VAL A 88 -7.71 0.22 -8.63
C VAL A 88 -6.32 0.55 -9.16
N VAL A 89 -5.98 1.84 -9.25
CA VAL A 89 -4.65 2.28 -9.67
C VAL A 89 -3.57 1.71 -8.74
N LEU A 90 -3.80 1.73 -7.43
CA LEU A 90 -2.88 1.20 -6.45
C LEU A 90 -2.67 -0.31 -6.65
N LEU A 91 -3.74 -1.09 -6.83
CA LEU A 91 -3.64 -2.53 -7.09
C LEU A 91 -2.84 -2.83 -8.37
N VAL A 92 -3.03 -2.03 -9.42
CA VAL A 92 -2.23 -2.13 -10.65
C VAL A 92 -0.76 -1.84 -10.37
N VAL A 93 -0.46 -0.78 -9.59
CA VAL A 93 0.92 -0.44 -9.22
C VAL A 93 1.60 -1.58 -8.46
N ILE A 94 0.90 -2.17 -7.49
CA ILE A 94 1.41 -3.31 -6.73
C ILE A 94 1.64 -4.51 -7.63
N GLY A 95 0.61 -4.94 -8.36
CA GLY A 95 0.62 -6.15 -9.17
C GLY A 95 1.63 -6.10 -10.31
N ALA A 96 1.63 -5.01 -11.07
CA ALA A 96 2.40 -4.89 -12.31
C ALA A 96 3.85 -4.42 -12.09
N PHE A 97 4.13 -3.65 -11.03
CA PHE A 97 5.45 -3.05 -10.84
C PHE A 97 6.14 -3.50 -9.55
N VAL A 98 5.46 -3.47 -8.40
CA VAL A 98 6.10 -3.77 -7.10
C VAL A 98 6.45 -5.24 -6.98
N ILE A 99 5.48 -6.13 -7.20
CA ILE A 99 5.67 -7.59 -7.08
C ILE A 99 6.84 -8.08 -7.98
N PRO A 100 6.89 -7.77 -9.29
CA PRO A 100 7.99 -8.24 -10.12
C PRO A 100 9.33 -7.60 -9.73
N THR A 101 9.36 -6.33 -9.35
CA THR A 101 10.60 -5.66 -8.90
C THR A 101 11.13 -6.27 -7.61
N ALA A 102 10.24 -6.55 -6.64
CA ALA A 102 10.60 -7.20 -5.38
C ALA A 102 11.13 -8.63 -5.61
N LYS A 103 10.53 -9.39 -6.54
CA LYS A 103 11.01 -10.73 -6.91
C LYS A 103 12.41 -10.68 -7.52
N LYS A 104 12.65 -9.74 -8.45
CA LYS A 104 13.98 -9.53 -9.05
C LYS A 104 15.02 -9.13 -8.01
N LEU A 105 14.68 -8.21 -7.11
CA LEU A 105 15.56 -7.81 -6.01
C LEU A 105 15.90 -8.99 -5.09
N ARG A 106 14.93 -9.82 -4.70
CA ARG A 106 15.21 -11.00 -3.86
C ARG A 106 16.13 -12.00 -4.56
N SER A 107 15.94 -12.22 -5.87
CA SER A 107 16.80 -13.10 -6.67
C SER A 107 18.21 -12.55 -6.83
N SER A 108 18.39 -11.23 -6.92
CA SER A 108 19.73 -10.64 -7.01
C SER A 108 20.46 -10.71 -5.67
N LEU A 109 19.72 -10.63 -4.55
CA LEU A 109 20.28 -10.76 -3.20
C LEU A 109 20.72 -12.19 -2.87
N SER A 110 20.01 -13.22 -3.34
CA SER A 110 20.42 -14.61 -3.09
C SER A 110 21.74 -14.97 -3.78
N ASN A 111 22.11 -14.23 -4.82
CA ASN A 111 23.29 -14.50 -5.64
C ASN A 111 24.51 -13.65 -5.24
N SER A 112 24.40 -12.79 -4.22
CA SER A 112 25.47 -11.87 -3.82
C SER A 112 25.54 -11.72 -2.30
N ASP A 113 26.75 -11.82 -1.73
CA ASP A 113 26.96 -11.68 -0.28
C ASP A 113 26.63 -10.26 0.25
N SER A 114 26.54 -9.25 -0.61
CA SER A 114 26.11 -7.90 -0.21
C SER A 114 25.36 -7.12 -1.30
N ILE A 115 24.34 -6.35 -0.90
CA ILE A 115 23.64 -5.37 -1.76
C ILE A 115 24.62 -4.37 -2.38
N LEU A 116 25.69 -4.04 -1.66
CA LEU A 116 26.66 -3.03 -2.06
C LEU A 116 27.49 -3.45 -3.29
N ASN A 117 27.63 -4.76 -3.52
CA ASN A 117 28.48 -5.33 -4.55
C ASN A 117 27.76 -5.51 -5.90
N SER A 118 26.44 -5.35 -5.95
CA SER A 118 25.64 -5.50 -7.18
C SER A 118 24.96 -4.18 -7.57
N GLU A 119 25.43 -3.58 -8.68
CA GLU A 119 24.77 -2.44 -9.34
C GLU A 119 23.29 -2.73 -9.62
N GLU A 120 22.98 -3.96 -10.03
CA GLU A 120 21.64 -4.40 -10.37
C GLU A 120 20.69 -4.36 -9.15
N SER A 121 21.15 -4.84 -8.00
CA SER A 121 20.42 -4.80 -6.73
C SER A 121 20.09 -3.36 -6.32
N LYS A 122 21.03 -2.42 -6.51
CA LYS A 122 20.79 -0.99 -6.22
C LYS A 122 19.72 -0.40 -7.14
N ILE A 123 19.71 -0.75 -8.42
CA ILE A 123 18.71 -0.29 -9.39
C ILE A 123 17.31 -0.80 -8.99
N TYR A 124 17.17 -2.09 -8.68
CA TYR A 124 15.87 -2.64 -8.26
C TYR A 124 15.40 -2.07 -6.92
N LEU A 125 16.30 -1.87 -5.96
CA LEU A 125 15.98 -1.22 -4.69
C LEU A 125 15.46 0.20 -4.92
N LYS A 126 16.14 1.00 -5.75
CA LYS A 126 15.69 2.37 -6.09
C LYS A 126 14.30 2.36 -6.74
N LYS A 127 14.05 1.46 -7.68
CA LYS A 127 12.72 1.29 -8.30
C LYS A 127 11.65 0.92 -7.27
N LEU A 128 11.96 -0.03 -6.38
CA LEU A 128 11.04 -0.46 -5.32
C LEU A 128 10.68 0.69 -4.37
N LEU A 129 11.68 1.48 -3.95
CA LEU A 129 11.47 2.66 -3.11
C LEU A 129 10.66 3.76 -3.81
N PHE A 130 10.85 3.93 -5.11
CA PHE A 130 10.05 4.85 -5.93
C PHE A 130 8.58 4.40 -5.99
N TYR A 131 8.31 3.13 -6.29
CA TYR A 131 6.94 2.61 -6.29
C TYR A 131 6.30 2.65 -4.90
N ASN A 132 7.06 2.40 -3.84
CA ASN A 132 6.56 2.51 -2.47
C ASN A 132 6.14 3.95 -2.13
N ASN A 133 6.87 4.95 -2.63
CA ASN A 133 6.47 6.36 -2.50
C ASN A 133 5.12 6.63 -3.19
N ILE A 134 4.94 6.13 -4.42
CA ILE A 134 3.67 6.28 -5.16
C ILE A 134 2.52 5.67 -4.35
N ILE A 135 2.69 4.45 -3.84
CA ILE A 135 1.66 3.77 -3.03
C ILE A 135 1.34 4.60 -1.79
N ASN A 136 2.36 5.02 -1.04
CA ASN A 136 2.17 5.81 0.17
C ASN A 136 1.44 7.14 -0.11
N THR A 137 1.79 7.83 -1.21
CA THR A 137 1.07 9.03 -1.65
C THR A 137 -0.40 8.72 -1.94
N ILE A 138 -0.71 7.65 -2.68
CA ILE A 138 -2.09 7.27 -2.98
C ILE A 138 -2.87 6.92 -1.70
N VAL A 139 -2.25 6.18 -0.78
CA VAL A 139 -2.87 5.83 0.51
C VAL A 139 -3.18 7.11 1.31
N ILE A 140 -2.24 8.04 1.41
CA ILE A 140 -2.44 9.32 2.09
C ILE A 140 -3.58 10.10 1.44
N LEU A 141 -3.63 10.19 0.11
CA LEU A 141 -4.74 10.84 -0.60
C LEU A 141 -6.09 10.16 -0.31
N ASN A 142 -6.13 8.82 -0.28
CA ASN A 142 -7.34 8.06 0.05
C ASN A 142 -7.85 8.38 1.47
N PHE A 143 -6.93 8.51 2.43
CA PHE A 143 -7.21 8.94 3.79
C PHE A 143 -7.70 10.38 3.86
N LEU A 144 -7.03 11.30 3.16
CA LEU A 144 -7.43 12.71 3.12
C LEU A 144 -8.84 12.85 2.57
N PHE A 145 -9.19 12.15 1.48
CA PHE A 145 -10.56 12.13 0.95
C PHE A 145 -11.60 11.61 1.97
N ALA A 146 -11.23 10.63 2.79
CA ALA A 146 -12.13 10.11 3.83
C ALA A 146 -12.36 11.15 4.94
N ILE A 147 -11.28 11.82 5.37
CA ILE A 147 -11.32 12.84 6.43
C ILE A 147 -12.06 14.08 5.93
N THR A 148 -11.71 14.60 4.74
CA THR A 148 -12.34 15.82 4.20
C THR A 148 -13.84 15.63 4.01
N HIS A 149 -14.27 14.50 3.46
CA HIS A 149 -15.69 14.18 3.36
C HIS A 149 -16.38 14.07 4.74
N ARG A 150 -15.69 13.56 5.77
CA ARG A 150 -16.30 13.42 7.10
C ARG A 150 -16.54 14.75 7.80
N TYR A 151 -15.74 15.78 7.52
CA TYR A 151 -15.77 17.07 8.23
C TYR A 151 -16.32 18.23 7.39
N PHE A 152 -16.22 18.18 6.06
CA PHE A 152 -16.56 19.29 5.16
C PHE A 152 -17.58 18.92 4.08
N GLY A 153 -17.96 17.65 3.97
CA GLY A 153 -19.02 17.15 3.07
C GLY A 153 -20.21 16.66 3.86
#